data_AF-A0A8C4R566-F1
#
_entry.id   AF-A0A8C4R566-F1
#
_cell.length_a   1.000
_cell.length_b   1.000
_cell.length_c   1.000
_cell.angle_alpha   90.00
_cell.angle_beta   90.00
_cell.angle_gamma   90.00
#
_symmetry.space_group_name_H-M   'P 1'
#
loop_
_entity.id
_entity.type
_entity.pdbx_description
1 polymer ?
#
loop_
_entity_poly.entity_id
_entity_poly.type
_entity_poly.pdbx_seq_one_letter_code
_entity_poly.pdbx_strand_id
1 'polypeptide(L)'
;MEPTDNRGPEKTVEETRGTESHKMAYFPECKHAMNILRFENELFQNYVNELENKGLTGPVLNASPRRFTPESPSRRRSRGHSNSSLNQQLTLTIEQQYEIVQHAVDNLQAELAKSQYENELVVEKNKAALQNAMLRLGGNRQALYEFKQNLVNEKETGKPFPVEKFIKYIEECLHTREMLIDRLKQKNICLRGKNKKIQMQILKATLMRHLQESNTIDRDIILCQNLLQIMAAKSTTIEEEIQLADEERRQLKMRMASYRVPTVMEYMQQQAQHNELKHTIANWERKVEITEVSLRGLQRVCKHVTKDGRLPKLQSCQKMEQPEAGI
;
A
#
# COMPACT_ATOMS: atom_id res chain seq x y z
N MET A 1 16.39 -62.31 75.44
CA MET A 1 15.47 -62.07 74.31
C MET A 1 15.00 -60.64 74.44
N GLU A 2 15.70 -59.73 73.77
CA GLU A 2 15.34 -58.30 73.71
C GLU A 2 14.34 -58.08 72.57
N PRO A 3 13.38 -57.17 72.71
CA PRO A 3 12.46 -56.81 71.64
C PRO A 3 13.15 -55.84 70.66
N THR A 4 13.14 -56.21 69.38
CA THR A 4 13.67 -55.42 68.27
C THR A 4 12.81 -54.18 68.02
N ASP A 5 13.39 -53.00 68.24
CA ASP A 5 12.83 -51.69 67.91
C ASP A 5 12.73 -51.54 66.37
N ASN A 6 11.51 -51.24 65.93
CA ASN A 6 11.13 -51.07 64.54
C ASN A 6 11.28 -49.59 64.19
N ARG A 7 12.45 -49.19 63.70
CA ARG A 7 12.66 -47.84 63.14
C ARG A 7 13.41 -47.92 61.82
N GLY A 8 12.65 -47.77 60.73
CA GLY A 8 13.22 -47.50 59.41
C GLY A 8 14.00 -46.19 59.41
N PRO A 9 14.94 -46.00 58.46
CA PRO A 9 15.80 -44.83 58.46
C PRO A 9 14.97 -43.57 58.21
N GLU A 10 14.88 -42.72 59.25
CA GLU A 10 14.46 -41.32 59.14
C GLU A 10 15.40 -40.62 58.16
N LYS A 11 14.88 -40.29 56.96
CA LYS A 11 15.56 -39.35 56.06
C LYS A 11 15.58 -37.99 56.74
N THR A 12 16.78 -37.48 56.96
CA THR A 12 17.05 -36.19 57.59
C THR A 12 16.36 -35.06 56.83
N VAL A 13 15.78 -34.11 57.57
CA VAL A 13 15.06 -32.93 57.07
C VAL A 13 15.93 -32.01 56.17
N GLU A 14 17.26 -32.21 56.17
CA GLU A 14 18.20 -31.53 55.27
C GLU A 14 18.28 -32.16 53.87
N GLU A 15 18.11 -33.49 53.73
CA GLU A 15 18.08 -34.16 52.42
C GLU A 15 16.82 -33.78 51.60
N THR A 16 15.69 -33.56 52.29
CA THR A 16 14.45 -33.11 51.65
C THR A 16 14.53 -31.63 51.24
N ARG A 17 15.18 -30.78 52.03
CA ARG A 17 15.40 -29.36 51.69
C ARG A 17 16.37 -29.15 50.53
N GLY A 18 17.46 -29.92 50.47
CA GLY A 18 18.41 -29.86 49.35
C GLY A 18 17.77 -30.30 48.03
N THR A 19 16.93 -31.35 48.06
CA THR A 19 16.22 -31.83 46.87
C THR A 19 15.09 -30.90 46.44
N GLU A 20 14.39 -30.22 47.37
CA GLU A 20 13.41 -29.18 47.03
C GLU A 20 14.07 -27.92 46.44
N SER A 21 15.20 -27.46 47.00
CA SER A 21 15.93 -26.30 46.48
C SER A 21 16.49 -26.56 45.07
N HIS A 22 16.99 -27.77 44.81
CA HIS A 22 17.43 -28.17 43.47
C HIS A 22 16.27 -28.27 42.47
N LYS A 23 15.12 -28.83 42.88
CA LYS A 23 13.89 -28.88 42.04
C LYS A 23 13.34 -27.48 41.71
N MET A 24 13.47 -26.52 42.63
CA MET A 24 13.01 -25.14 42.42
C MET A 24 13.91 -24.33 41.48
N ALA A 25 15.21 -24.69 41.36
CA ALA A 25 16.14 -24.04 40.44
C ALA A 25 15.92 -24.45 38.97
N TYR A 26 15.50 -25.69 38.70
CA TYR A 26 15.15 -26.13 37.34
C TYR A 26 13.73 -25.73 36.92
N PHE A 27 12.88 -25.28 37.85
CA PHE A 27 11.50 -24.94 37.56
C PHE A 27 11.34 -23.81 36.50
N PRO A 28 12.14 -22.72 36.53
CA PRO A 28 12.09 -21.67 35.50
C PRO A 28 12.59 -22.16 34.13
N GLU A 29 13.63 -22.98 34.11
CA GLU A 29 14.23 -23.53 32.89
C GLU A 29 13.29 -24.53 32.23
N CYS A 30 12.69 -25.42 33.02
CA CYS A 30 11.62 -26.33 32.57
C CYS A 30 10.39 -25.56 32.09
N LYS A 31 10.00 -24.47 32.76
CA LYS A 31 8.89 -23.62 32.32
C LYS A 31 9.19 -22.93 30.99
N HIS A 32 10.42 -22.46 30.80
CA HIS A 32 10.87 -21.86 29.53
C HIS A 32 10.88 -22.91 28.40
N ALA A 33 11.44 -24.09 28.64
CA ALA A 33 11.43 -25.19 27.69
C ALA A 33 10.01 -25.67 27.34
N MET A 34 9.10 -25.77 28.32
CA MET A 34 7.69 -26.08 28.10
C MET A 34 6.98 -25.01 27.27
N ASN A 35 7.32 -23.72 27.47
CA ASN A 35 6.76 -22.63 26.65
C ASN A 35 7.24 -22.70 25.20
N ILE A 36 8.52 -23.01 24.98
CA ILE A 36 9.07 -23.21 23.62
C ILE A 36 8.37 -24.38 22.94
N LEU A 37 8.30 -25.53 23.59
CA LEU A 37 7.61 -26.72 23.05
C LEU A 37 6.13 -26.47 22.80
N ARG A 38 5.47 -25.67 23.65
CA ARG A 38 4.06 -25.30 23.47
C ARG A 38 3.87 -24.42 22.23
N PHE A 39 4.76 -23.44 22.03
CA PHE A 39 4.75 -22.58 20.86
C PHE A 39 5.06 -23.36 19.57
N GLU A 40 6.03 -24.28 19.62
CA GLU A 40 6.36 -25.16 18.50
C GLU A 40 5.18 -26.06 18.12
N ASN A 41 4.52 -26.66 19.12
CA ASN A 41 3.30 -27.45 18.91
C ASN A 41 2.15 -26.62 18.31
N GLU A 42 1.99 -25.36 18.72
CA GLU A 42 1.00 -24.44 18.16
C GLU A 42 1.30 -24.13 16.69
N LEU A 43 2.56 -23.91 16.34
CA LEU A 43 3.02 -23.77 14.95
C LEU A 43 2.73 -25.02 14.13
N PHE A 44 3.00 -26.21 14.65
CA PHE A 44 2.71 -27.47 13.96
C PHE A 44 1.21 -27.69 13.77
N GLN A 45 0.38 -27.37 14.76
CA GLN A 45 -1.07 -27.46 14.61
C GLN A 45 -1.58 -26.48 13.55
N ASN A 46 -1.08 -25.24 13.54
CA ASN A 46 -1.46 -24.26 12.52
C ASN A 46 -1.06 -24.72 11.12
N TYR A 47 0.12 -25.31 10.97
CA TYR A 47 0.57 -25.89 9.71
C TYR A 47 -0.29 -27.08 9.26
N VAL A 48 -0.63 -28.00 10.17
CA VAL A 48 -1.53 -29.13 9.87
C VAL A 48 -2.92 -28.63 9.48
N ASN A 49 -3.48 -27.65 10.20
CA ASN A 49 -4.76 -27.03 9.86
C ASN A 49 -4.71 -26.35 8.48
N GLU A 50 -3.58 -25.75 8.11
CA GLU A 50 -3.39 -25.14 6.80
C GLU A 50 -3.28 -26.19 5.68
N LEU A 51 -2.70 -27.36 5.96
CA LEU A 51 -2.68 -28.51 5.04
C LEU A 51 -4.05 -29.18 4.88
N GLU A 52 -4.83 -29.27 5.98
CA GLU A 52 -6.20 -29.76 5.98
C GLU A 52 -7.14 -28.82 5.20
N ASN A 53 -7.02 -27.50 5.41
CA ASN A 53 -7.77 -26.49 4.67
C ASN A 53 -7.41 -26.44 3.18
N LYS A 54 -6.19 -26.86 2.79
CA LYS A 54 -5.74 -26.99 1.39
C LYS A 54 -6.07 -28.35 0.77
N GLY A 55 -6.75 -29.26 1.49
CA GLY A 55 -7.22 -30.55 0.98
C GLY A 55 -6.12 -31.58 0.67
N LEU A 56 -4.94 -31.48 1.29
CA LEU A 56 -3.75 -32.27 0.96
C LEU A 56 -3.51 -33.48 1.90
N THR A 57 -4.44 -33.85 2.77
CA THR A 57 -4.23 -34.98 3.70
C THR A 57 -4.70 -36.31 3.12
N GLY A 58 -3.75 -37.07 2.57
CA GLY A 58 -3.88 -38.52 2.35
C GLY A 58 -3.81 -39.31 3.68
N PRO A 59 -4.14 -40.62 3.70
CA PRO A 59 -4.31 -41.38 4.93
C PRO A 59 -3.02 -41.41 5.76
N VAL A 60 -3.13 -41.01 7.03
CA VAL A 60 -2.06 -41.03 8.03
C VAL A 60 -1.49 -42.44 8.17
N LEU A 61 -0.29 -42.67 7.66
CA LEU A 61 0.48 -43.86 7.97
C LEU A 61 1.04 -43.72 9.39
N ASN A 62 0.41 -44.40 10.34
CA ASN A 62 0.94 -44.63 11.69
C ASN A 62 2.32 -45.30 11.60
N ALA A 63 3.39 -44.52 11.78
CA ALA A 63 4.74 -45.04 11.95
C ALA A 63 4.95 -45.44 13.42
N SER A 64 4.59 -46.68 13.75
CA SER A 64 5.09 -47.35 14.94
C SER A 64 6.53 -47.84 14.67
N PRO A 65 7.49 -47.67 15.60
CA PRO A 65 8.89 -48.00 15.32
C PRO A 65 9.09 -49.52 15.34
N ARG A 66 9.26 -50.14 14.17
CA ARG A 66 9.63 -51.56 14.05
C ARG A 66 11.15 -51.75 14.11
N ARG A 67 11.55 -52.59 15.07
CA ARG A 67 12.89 -53.16 15.24
C ARG A 67 13.34 -53.93 14.01
N PHE A 68 14.65 -53.87 13.76
CA PHE A 68 15.38 -54.70 12.80
C PHE A 68 15.30 -56.19 13.16
N THR A 69 14.94 -57.03 12.18
CA THR A 69 15.38 -58.43 12.07
C THR A 69 15.68 -58.74 10.60
N PRO A 70 16.78 -59.44 10.27
CA PRO A 70 17.10 -59.86 8.91
C PRO A 70 16.53 -61.24 8.61
N GLU A 71 16.05 -61.47 7.37
CA GLU A 71 16.35 -62.63 6.50
C GLU A 71 15.35 -62.80 5.33
N SER A 72 15.88 -62.65 4.12
CA SER A 72 15.79 -63.60 2.98
C SER A 72 14.43 -63.75 2.20
N PRO A 73 14.42 -64.29 0.96
CA PRO A 73 14.18 -63.47 -0.24
C PRO A 73 13.02 -63.99 -1.11
N SER A 74 12.41 -63.16 -1.96
CA SER A 74 11.61 -63.68 -3.08
C SER A 74 11.41 -62.69 -4.23
N ARG A 75 11.82 -63.16 -5.41
CA ARG A 75 11.57 -62.57 -6.73
C ARG A 75 10.08 -62.34 -6.95
N ARG A 76 9.73 -61.22 -7.58
CA ARG A 76 8.81 -61.20 -8.74
C ARG A 76 8.96 -59.89 -9.51
N ARG A 77 9.30 -60.06 -10.79
CA ARG A 77 9.23 -59.02 -11.83
C ARG A 77 7.79 -58.55 -11.93
N SER A 78 7.55 -57.25 -11.78
CA SER A 78 6.36 -56.60 -12.33
C SER A 78 6.83 -55.45 -13.22
N ARG A 79 6.44 -55.53 -14.49
CA ARG A 79 6.63 -54.50 -15.51
C ARG A 79 5.83 -53.27 -15.09
N GLY A 80 6.52 -52.24 -14.59
CA GLY A 80 5.97 -50.90 -14.41
C GLY A 80 6.12 -50.11 -15.70
N HIS A 81 5.04 -50.03 -16.48
CA HIS A 81 4.87 -48.98 -17.46
C HIS A 81 4.66 -47.65 -16.72
N SER A 82 5.30 -46.60 -17.22
CA SER A 82 4.91 -45.19 -17.09
C SER A 82 4.61 -44.67 -15.68
N ASN A 83 5.64 -44.15 -15.00
CA ASN A 83 5.45 -43.12 -13.98
C ASN A 83 6.64 -42.12 -13.90
N SER A 84 7.21 -41.76 -15.05
CA SER A 84 8.29 -40.77 -15.14
C SER A 84 7.80 -39.31 -15.16
N SER A 85 6.69 -39.01 -14.47
CA SER A 85 6.10 -37.66 -14.50
C SER A 85 5.68 -37.09 -13.15
N LEU A 86 5.80 -37.86 -12.06
CA LEU A 86 5.40 -37.40 -10.72
C LEU A 86 6.55 -37.32 -9.70
N ASN A 87 7.75 -37.81 -10.07
CA ASN A 87 8.96 -37.73 -9.23
C ASN A 87 10.02 -36.77 -9.80
N GLN A 88 9.73 -36.08 -10.90
CA GLN A 88 10.62 -35.06 -11.45
C GLN A 88 10.28 -33.72 -10.78
N GLN A 89 10.88 -33.53 -9.60
CA GLN A 89 11.17 -32.23 -8.97
C GLN A 89 10.02 -31.43 -8.36
N LEU A 90 9.63 -31.81 -7.14
CA LEU A 90 9.33 -30.85 -6.06
C LEU A 90 10.64 -30.28 -5.47
N THR A 91 11.64 -30.01 -6.30
CA THR A 91 12.87 -29.34 -5.84
C THR A 91 12.70 -27.86 -6.09
N LEU A 92 12.78 -27.05 -5.04
CA LEU A 92 12.80 -25.59 -5.15
C LEU A 92 13.77 -25.18 -6.25
N THR A 93 13.32 -24.31 -7.14
CA THR A 93 14.18 -23.74 -8.17
C THR A 93 15.34 -23.00 -7.52
N ILE A 94 16.48 -22.88 -8.20
CA ILE A 94 17.66 -22.17 -7.68
C ILE A 94 17.29 -20.73 -7.30
N GLU A 95 16.40 -20.10 -8.08
CA GLU A 95 15.85 -18.77 -7.80
C GLU A 95 15.09 -18.73 -6.46
N GLN A 96 14.16 -19.68 -6.23
CA GLN A 96 13.44 -19.78 -4.96
C GLN A 96 14.37 -20.09 -3.77
N GLN A 97 15.38 -20.94 -3.96
CA GLN A 97 16.37 -21.22 -2.93
C GLN A 97 17.19 -19.97 -2.58
N TYR A 98 17.59 -19.19 -3.59
CA TYR A 98 18.28 -17.92 -3.40
C TYR A 98 17.41 -16.90 -2.65
N GLU A 99 16.13 -16.77 -3.01
CA GLU A 99 15.19 -15.88 -2.31
C GLU A 99 15.01 -16.25 -0.83
N ILE A 100 14.87 -17.54 -0.52
CA ILE A 100 14.76 -18.02 0.87
C ILE A 100 16.03 -17.71 1.65
N VAL A 101 17.20 -17.97 1.07
CA VAL A 101 18.49 -17.66 1.71
C VAL A 101 18.65 -16.16 1.90
N GLN A 102 18.29 -15.34 0.92
CA GLN A 102 18.37 -13.88 1.01
C GLN A 102 17.46 -13.35 2.12
N HIS A 103 16.20 -13.80 2.18
CA HIS A 103 15.29 -13.42 3.25
C HIS A 103 15.78 -13.87 4.64
N ALA A 104 16.37 -15.07 4.74
CA ALA A 104 16.98 -15.53 5.99
C ALA A 104 18.18 -14.66 6.39
N VAL A 105 19.02 -14.26 5.45
CA VAL A 105 20.14 -13.33 5.68
C VAL A 105 19.62 -11.98 6.15
N ASP A 106 18.63 -11.42 5.48
CA ASP A 106 18.04 -10.12 5.83
C ASP A 106 17.42 -10.15 7.24
N ASN A 107 16.73 -11.25 7.59
CA ASN A 107 16.18 -11.44 8.93
C ASN A 107 17.26 -11.55 10.00
N LEU A 108 18.31 -12.34 9.76
CA LEU A 108 19.43 -12.47 10.69
C LEU A 108 20.19 -11.15 10.84
N GLN A 109 20.33 -10.37 9.76
CA GLN A 109 20.91 -9.04 9.82
C GLN A 109 20.06 -8.07 10.64
N ALA A 110 18.73 -8.11 10.48
CA ALA A 110 17.81 -7.30 11.26
C ALA A 110 17.83 -7.68 12.75
N GLU A 111 17.84 -8.98 13.06
CA GLU A 111 17.92 -9.48 14.43
C GLU A 111 19.29 -9.14 15.07
N LEU A 112 20.37 -9.28 14.31
CA LEU A 112 21.71 -8.89 14.75
C LEU A 112 21.77 -7.38 15.05
N ALA A 113 21.23 -6.54 14.16
CA ALA A 113 21.20 -5.09 14.36
C ALA A 113 20.39 -4.71 15.60
N LYS A 114 19.24 -5.36 15.82
CA LYS A 114 18.43 -5.17 17.03
C LYS A 114 19.19 -5.59 18.29
N SER A 115 19.81 -6.77 18.28
CA SER A 115 20.61 -7.27 19.41
C SER A 115 21.80 -6.35 19.71
N GLN A 116 22.49 -5.85 18.69
CA GLN A 116 23.58 -4.88 18.85
C GLN A 116 23.11 -3.59 19.51
N TYR A 117 21.97 -3.04 19.08
CA TYR A 117 21.38 -1.86 19.71
C TYR A 117 21.00 -2.10 21.18
N GLU A 118 20.39 -3.24 21.49
CA GLU A 118 20.02 -3.59 22.87
C GLU A 118 21.27 -3.74 23.76
N ASN A 119 22.31 -4.39 23.25
CA ASN A 119 23.59 -4.52 23.94
C ASN A 119 24.26 -3.16 24.17
N GLU A 120 24.27 -2.28 23.17
CA GLU A 120 24.81 -0.93 23.32
C GLU A 120 24.05 -0.13 24.38
N LEU A 121 22.72 -0.22 24.39
CA LEU A 121 21.88 0.42 25.41
C LEU A 121 22.20 -0.10 26.83
N VAL A 122 22.42 -1.41 26.99
CA VAL A 122 22.82 -2.01 28.26
C VAL A 122 24.21 -1.54 28.68
N VAL A 123 25.16 -1.51 27.75
CA VAL A 123 26.51 -1.01 27.98
C VAL A 123 26.49 0.44 28.45
N GLU A 124 25.73 1.32 27.79
CA GLU A 124 25.61 2.72 28.18
C GLU A 124 24.96 2.89 29.55
N LYS A 125 23.90 2.11 29.86
CA LYS A 125 23.31 2.09 31.21
C LYS A 125 24.32 1.66 32.27
N ASN A 126 25.10 0.61 32.00
CA ASN A 126 26.12 0.10 32.92
C ASN A 126 27.27 1.09 33.11
N LYS A 127 27.73 1.76 32.05
CA LYS A 127 28.72 2.84 32.12
C LYS A 127 28.22 3.99 33.01
N ALA A 128 26.98 4.43 32.82
CA ALA A 128 26.38 5.47 33.64
C ALA A 128 26.26 5.04 35.11
N ALA A 129 25.89 3.79 35.39
CA ALA A 129 25.83 3.26 36.74
C ALA A 129 27.21 3.20 37.41
N LEU A 130 28.24 2.73 36.69
CA LEU A 130 29.61 2.68 37.18
C LEU A 130 30.15 4.07 37.49
N GLN A 131 29.96 5.04 36.58
CA GLN A 131 30.37 6.42 36.79
C GLN A 131 29.70 7.03 38.03
N ASN A 132 28.40 6.78 38.22
CA ASN A 132 27.68 7.22 39.42
C ASN A 132 28.23 6.58 40.71
N ALA A 133 28.55 5.29 40.67
CA ALA A 133 29.13 4.59 41.81
C ALA A 133 30.52 5.15 42.17
N MET A 134 31.36 5.41 41.17
CA MET A 134 32.68 6.02 41.35
C MET A 134 32.59 7.43 41.96
N LEU A 135 31.66 8.26 41.47
CA LEU A 135 31.42 9.60 42.04
C LEU A 135 30.96 9.52 43.50
N ARG A 136 30.06 8.59 43.82
CA ARG A 136 29.62 8.36 45.22
C ARG A 136 30.76 7.89 46.11
N LEU A 137 31.58 6.95 45.64
CA LEU A 137 32.74 6.45 46.38
C LEU A 137 33.74 7.58 46.65
N GLY A 138 34.01 8.43 45.66
CA GLY A 138 34.85 9.63 45.80
C GLY A 138 34.29 10.58 46.86
N GLY A 139 33.01 10.91 46.78
CA GLY A 139 32.33 11.76 47.78
C GLY A 139 32.37 11.17 49.19
N ASN A 140 32.15 9.86 49.34
CA ASN A 140 32.22 9.18 50.64
C ASN A 140 33.64 9.21 51.23
N ARG A 141 34.66 9.00 50.40
CA ARG A 141 36.06 9.09 50.84
C ARG A 141 36.40 10.50 51.33
N GLN A 142 35.94 11.52 50.60
CA GLN A 142 36.13 12.91 51.01
C GLN A 142 35.39 13.23 52.31
N ALA A 143 34.12 12.85 52.44
CA ALA A 143 33.35 13.04 53.66
C ALA A 143 33.98 12.34 54.87
N LEU A 144 34.53 11.14 54.68
CA LEU A 144 35.26 10.41 55.74
C LEU A 144 36.55 11.14 56.13
N TYR A 145 37.28 11.69 55.16
CA TYR A 145 38.48 12.47 55.41
C TYR A 145 38.18 13.75 56.21
N GLU A 146 37.17 14.52 55.77
CA GLU A 146 36.71 15.73 56.46
C GLU A 146 36.21 15.42 57.88
N PHE A 147 35.47 14.33 58.06
CA PHE A 147 35.04 13.87 59.38
C PHE A 147 36.23 13.57 60.30
N LYS A 148 37.22 12.80 59.82
CA LYS A 148 38.42 12.49 60.60
C LYS A 148 39.20 13.75 60.93
N GLN A 149 39.39 14.64 59.97
CA GLN A 149 40.13 15.88 60.17
C GLN A 149 39.44 16.82 61.18
N ASN A 150 38.12 16.97 61.11
CA ASN A 150 37.38 17.95 61.90
C ASN A 150 37.02 17.43 63.30
N LEU A 151 36.83 16.11 63.47
CA LEU A 151 36.34 15.52 64.71
C LEU A 151 37.35 14.57 65.40
N VAL A 152 38.27 13.96 64.65
CA VAL A 152 39.25 13.00 65.18
C VAL A 152 40.63 13.64 65.19
N ASN A 153 40.96 14.34 66.29
CA ASN A 153 42.34 14.71 66.54
C ASN A 153 43.11 13.44 66.96
N GLU A 154 43.95 12.90 66.07
CA GLU A 154 44.72 11.66 66.29
C GLU A 154 45.65 11.68 67.53
N LYS A 155 45.76 12.80 68.26
CA LYS A 155 46.76 13.04 69.31
C LYS A 155 46.25 13.08 70.76
N GLU A 156 44.93 13.06 71.01
CA GLU A 156 44.39 13.12 72.38
C GLU A 156 43.65 11.84 72.79
N THR A 157 44.40 10.76 72.99
CA THR A 157 43.85 9.54 73.60
C THR A 157 43.58 9.77 75.09
N GLY A 158 42.30 9.81 75.50
CA GLY A 158 41.88 9.75 76.90
C GLY A 158 41.04 10.93 77.42
N LYS A 159 40.89 12.03 76.66
CA LYS A 159 39.97 13.12 77.02
C LYS A 159 38.57 12.89 76.42
N PRO A 160 37.48 13.16 77.16
CA PRO A 160 36.13 13.11 76.60
C PRO A 160 36.01 14.10 75.44
N PHE A 161 35.43 13.64 74.34
CA PHE A 161 35.21 14.46 73.15
C PHE A 161 34.19 15.60 73.44
N PRO A 162 34.45 16.86 73.03
CA PRO A 162 33.52 17.98 73.28
C PRO A 162 32.29 17.91 72.38
N VAL A 163 31.11 17.67 72.97
CA VAL A 163 29.83 17.50 72.25
C VAL A 163 29.50 18.70 71.36
N GLU A 164 29.85 19.92 71.77
CA GLU A 164 29.60 21.16 71.03
C GLU A 164 30.30 21.19 69.67
N LYS A 165 31.48 20.56 69.55
CA LYS A 165 32.20 20.46 68.26
C LYS A 165 31.45 19.56 67.28
N PHE A 166 30.88 18.47 67.77
CA PHE A 166 30.08 17.57 66.94
C PHE A 166 28.77 18.22 66.50
N ILE A 167 28.11 18.97 67.39
CA ILE A 167 26.90 19.74 67.05
C ILE A 167 27.21 20.74 65.92
N LYS A 168 28.26 21.56 66.07
CA LYS A 168 28.65 22.54 65.03
C LYS A 168 28.97 21.87 63.69
N TYR A 169 29.71 20.75 63.71
CA TYR A 169 30.00 19.99 62.49
C TYR A 169 28.72 19.50 61.80
N ILE A 170 27.75 18.97 62.56
CA ILE A 170 26.46 18.55 61.99
C ILE A 170 25.71 19.74 61.40
N GLU A 171 25.65 20.87 62.10
CA GLU A 171 24.98 22.09 61.61
C GLU A 171 25.59 22.57 60.29
N GLU A 172 26.92 22.60 60.17
CA GLU A 172 27.62 22.94 58.93
C GLU A 172 27.35 21.93 57.81
N CYS A 173 27.31 20.62 58.11
CA CYS A 173 26.94 19.58 57.17
C CYS A 173 25.49 19.73 56.66
N LEU A 174 24.56 20.09 57.55
CA LEU A 174 23.17 20.32 57.18
C LEU A 174 23.03 21.57 56.32
N HIS A 175 23.69 22.67 56.69
CA HIS A 175 23.65 23.92 55.95
C HIS A 175 24.19 23.77 54.51
N THR A 176 25.34 23.12 54.35
CA THR A 176 25.92 22.84 53.02
C THR A 176 25.01 21.96 52.16
N ARG A 177 24.34 20.96 52.78
CA ARG A 177 23.35 20.12 52.11
C ARG A 177 22.11 20.90 51.69
N GLU A 178 21.60 21.81 52.52
CA GLU A 178 20.49 22.71 52.16
C GLU A 178 20.85 23.61 50.98
N MET A 179 22.04 24.22 50.98
CA MET A 179 22.51 25.02 49.85
C MET A 179 22.59 24.21 48.55
N LEU A 180 23.04 22.95 48.63
CA LEU A 180 23.06 22.06 47.47
C LEU A 180 21.64 21.71 46.99
N ILE A 181 20.72 21.45 47.91
CA ILE A 181 19.31 21.17 47.59
C ILE A 181 18.71 22.35 46.82
N ASP A 182 18.91 23.58 47.28
CA ASP A 182 18.35 24.76 46.62
C ASP A 182 18.97 25.02 45.26
N ARG A 183 20.29 24.80 45.12
CA ARG A 183 20.97 24.84 43.82
C ARG A 183 20.40 23.82 42.84
N LEU A 184 20.16 22.59 43.30
CA LEU A 184 19.59 21.52 42.47
C LEU A 184 18.12 21.81 42.10
N LYS A 185 17.32 22.34 43.03
CA LYS A 185 15.94 22.79 42.75
C LYS A 185 15.92 23.87 41.66
N GLN A 186 16.77 24.89 41.77
CA GLN A 186 16.88 25.94 40.75
C GLN A 186 17.28 25.38 39.38
N LYS A 187 18.27 24.47 39.35
CA LYS A 187 18.68 23.79 38.10
C LYS A 187 17.53 22.97 37.51
N ASN A 188 16.74 22.29 38.34
CA ASN A 188 15.59 21.51 37.89
C ASN A 188 14.51 22.41 37.27
N ILE A 189 14.19 23.55 37.90
CA ILE A 189 13.24 24.55 37.35
C ILE A 189 13.73 25.05 35.98
N CYS A 190 15.01 25.40 35.87
CA CYS A 190 15.60 25.87 34.62
C CYS A 190 15.49 24.80 33.50
N LEU A 191 15.84 23.54 33.81
CA LEU A 191 15.75 22.43 32.86
C LEU A 191 14.31 22.13 32.44
N ARG A 192 13.35 22.15 33.38
CA ARG A 192 11.92 22.02 33.06
C ARG A 192 11.47 23.12 32.10
N GLY A 193 11.90 24.35 32.32
CA GLY A 193 11.63 25.48 31.42
C GLY A 193 12.20 25.26 30.01
N LYS A 194 13.46 24.80 29.91
CA LYS A 194 14.09 24.47 28.61
C LYS A 194 13.37 23.33 27.89
N ASN A 195 13.01 22.26 28.61
CA ASN A 195 12.25 21.14 28.03
C ASN A 195 10.89 21.59 27.47
N LYS A 196 10.13 22.40 28.23
CA LYS A 196 8.86 22.96 27.73
C LYS A 196 9.05 23.79 26.45
N LYS A 197 10.10 24.60 26.38
CA LYS A 197 10.41 25.41 25.18
C LYS A 197 10.71 24.51 23.97
N ILE A 198 11.54 23.48 24.14
CA ILE A 198 11.87 22.54 23.07
C ILE A 198 10.64 21.77 22.61
N GLN A 199 9.82 21.26 23.55
CA GLN A 199 8.57 20.58 23.22
C GLN A 199 7.62 21.48 22.41
N MET A 200 7.48 22.75 22.79
CA MET A 200 6.67 23.73 22.06
C MET A 200 7.21 23.97 20.64
N GLN A 201 8.54 24.05 20.48
CA GLN A 201 9.17 24.23 19.17
C GLN A 201 8.93 23.02 18.26
N ILE A 202 9.08 21.80 18.78
CA ILE A 202 8.81 20.56 18.04
C ILE A 202 7.34 20.49 17.61
N LEU A 203 6.41 20.80 18.53
CA LEU A 203 4.98 20.81 18.23
C LEU A 203 4.66 21.82 17.13
N LYS A 204 5.18 23.05 17.25
CA LYS A 204 5.00 24.10 16.23
C LYS A 204 5.55 23.66 14.86
N ALA A 205 6.77 23.13 14.82
CA ALA A 205 7.40 22.68 13.58
C ALA A 205 6.62 21.54 12.92
N THR A 206 6.13 20.59 13.72
CA THR A 206 5.34 19.45 13.24
C THR A 206 3.98 19.92 12.72
N LEU A 207 3.31 20.82 13.42
CA LEU A 207 2.06 21.41 12.97
C LEU A 207 2.23 22.19 11.66
N MET A 208 3.29 23.00 11.54
CA MET A 208 3.58 23.73 10.29
C MET A 208 3.83 22.77 9.13
N ARG A 209 4.55 21.67 9.35
CA ARG A 209 4.78 20.63 8.33
C ARG A 209 3.47 20.00 7.87
N HIS A 210 2.64 19.53 8.79
CA HIS A 210 1.35 18.93 8.44
C HIS A 210 0.39 19.90 7.76
N LEU A 211 0.40 21.18 8.16
CA LEU A 211 -0.39 22.21 7.48
C LEU A 211 0.11 22.43 6.04
N GLN A 212 1.43 22.43 5.82
CA GLN A 212 1.99 22.51 4.48
C GLN A 212 1.62 21.29 3.62
N GLU A 213 1.73 20.07 4.18
CA GLU A 213 1.33 18.82 3.53
C GLU A 213 -0.17 18.83 3.15
N SER A 214 -1.04 19.27 4.08
CA SER A 214 -2.47 19.42 3.82
C SER A 214 -2.72 20.38 2.65
N ASN A 215 -2.10 21.56 2.67
CA ASN A 215 -2.25 22.54 1.60
C ASN A 215 -1.75 22.03 0.25
N THR A 216 -0.70 21.20 0.22
CA THR A 216 -0.24 20.58 -1.04
C THR A 216 -1.24 19.56 -1.56
N ILE A 217 -1.78 18.72 -0.68
CA ILE A 217 -2.81 17.72 -1.03
C ILE A 217 -4.07 18.42 -1.55
N ASP A 218 -4.50 19.51 -0.91
CA ASP A 218 -5.68 20.27 -1.35
C ASP A 218 -5.50 20.83 -2.77
N ARG A 219 -4.29 21.32 -3.11
CA ARG A 219 -3.97 21.77 -4.48
C ARG A 219 -4.02 20.62 -5.47
N ASP A 220 -3.46 19.46 -5.11
CA ASP A 220 -3.43 18.28 -5.97
C ASP A 220 -4.84 17.73 -6.19
N ILE A 221 -5.69 17.74 -5.16
CA ILE A 221 -7.11 17.38 -5.26
C ILE A 221 -7.82 18.28 -6.27
N ILE A 222 -7.64 19.61 -6.17
CA ILE A 222 -8.24 20.56 -7.11
C ILE A 222 -7.73 20.32 -8.53
N LEU A 223 -6.44 20.08 -8.71
CA LEU A 223 -5.86 19.77 -10.02
C LEU A 223 -6.48 18.50 -10.62
N CYS A 224 -6.55 17.42 -9.85
CA CYS A 224 -7.16 16.17 -10.27
C CYS A 224 -8.64 16.33 -10.63
N GLN A 225 -9.39 17.12 -9.85
CA GLN A 225 -10.79 17.45 -10.15
C GLN A 225 -10.93 18.18 -11.49
N ASN A 226 -10.10 19.18 -11.75
CA ASN A 226 -10.13 19.92 -13.02
C ASN A 226 -9.77 19.02 -14.21
N LEU A 227 -8.74 18.18 -14.06
CA LEU A 227 -8.35 17.23 -15.11
C LEU A 227 -9.45 16.20 -15.38
N LEU A 228 -10.09 15.69 -14.33
CA LEU A 228 -11.22 14.78 -14.44
C LEU A 228 -12.38 15.42 -15.21
N GLN A 229 -12.71 16.69 -14.93
CA GLN A 229 -13.75 17.43 -15.66
C GLN A 229 -13.42 17.56 -17.16
N ILE A 230 -12.18 17.92 -17.50
CA ILE A 230 -11.74 18.04 -18.89
C ILE A 230 -11.82 16.69 -19.60
N MET A 231 -11.35 15.62 -18.95
CA MET A 231 -11.39 14.27 -19.51
C MET A 231 -12.83 13.78 -19.70
N ALA A 232 -13.71 14.01 -18.73
CA ALA A 232 -15.12 13.65 -18.85
C ALA A 232 -15.79 14.37 -20.03
N ALA A 233 -15.54 15.68 -20.21
CA ALA A 233 -16.05 16.44 -21.34
C ALA A 233 -15.49 15.93 -22.68
N LYS A 234 -14.22 15.53 -22.74
CA LYS A 234 -13.64 14.92 -23.95
C LYS A 234 -14.22 13.53 -24.23
N SER A 235 -14.52 12.75 -23.19
CA SER A 235 -15.17 11.45 -23.35
C SER A 235 -16.53 11.61 -24.01
N THR A 236 -17.34 12.56 -23.54
CA THR A 236 -18.67 12.80 -24.13
C THR A 236 -18.58 13.23 -25.59
N THR A 237 -17.63 14.10 -25.95
CA THR A 237 -17.46 14.50 -27.36
C THR A 237 -16.99 13.32 -28.24
N ILE A 238 -16.07 12.49 -27.74
CA ILE A 238 -15.62 11.30 -28.47
C ILE A 238 -16.76 10.30 -28.64
N GLU A 239 -17.60 10.11 -27.61
CA GLU A 239 -18.77 9.25 -27.66
C GLU A 239 -19.78 9.73 -28.72
N GLU A 240 -20.04 11.04 -28.79
CA GLU A 240 -20.88 11.65 -29.84
C GLU A 240 -20.30 11.42 -31.24
N GLU A 241 -18.99 11.64 -31.43
CA GLU A 241 -18.30 11.39 -32.70
C GLU A 241 -18.38 9.92 -33.14
N ILE A 242 -18.21 8.98 -32.20
CA ILE A 242 -18.37 7.54 -32.46
C ILE A 242 -19.79 7.22 -32.90
N GLN A 243 -20.81 7.78 -32.22
CA GLN A 243 -22.21 7.57 -32.60
C GLN A 243 -22.51 8.07 -34.01
N LEU A 244 -22.02 9.26 -34.38
CA LEU A 244 -22.17 9.81 -35.73
C LEU A 244 -21.47 8.93 -36.78
N ALA A 245 -20.22 8.55 -36.53
CA ALA A 245 -19.47 7.66 -37.43
C ALA A 245 -20.15 6.30 -37.60
N ASP A 246 -20.77 5.77 -36.54
CA ASP A 246 -21.54 4.53 -36.58
C ASP A 246 -22.83 4.64 -37.37
N GLU A 247 -23.52 5.78 -37.29
CA GLU A 247 -24.70 6.07 -38.11
C GLU A 247 -24.34 6.16 -39.60
N GLU A 248 -23.31 6.93 -39.95
CA GLU A 248 -22.82 7.05 -41.32
C GLU A 248 -22.39 5.69 -41.89
N ARG A 249 -21.65 4.91 -41.09
CA ARG A 249 -21.24 3.55 -41.46
C ARG A 249 -22.45 2.65 -41.68
N ARG A 250 -23.54 2.81 -40.91
CA ARG A 250 -24.80 2.07 -41.10
C ARG A 250 -25.49 2.48 -42.39
N GLN A 251 -25.58 3.77 -42.67
CA GLN A 251 -26.18 4.30 -43.91
C GLN A 251 -25.42 3.84 -45.15
N LEU A 252 -24.09 3.89 -45.12
CA LEU A 252 -23.25 3.39 -46.21
C LEU A 252 -23.48 1.89 -46.42
N LYS A 253 -23.55 1.08 -45.35
CA LYS A 253 -23.89 -0.35 -45.47
C LYS A 253 -25.26 -0.57 -46.12
N MET A 254 -26.28 0.21 -45.75
CA MET A 254 -27.61 0.13 -46.38
C MET A 254 -27.56 0.50 -47.86
N ARG A 255 -26.83 1.56 -48.22
CA ARG A 255 -26.65 2.00 -49.62
C ARG A 255 -25.87 0.98 -50.45
N MET A 256 -24.85 0.36 -49.86
CA MET A 256 -24.09 -0.71 -50.50
C MET A 256 -24.93 -1.98 -50.68
N ALA A 257 -25.84 -2.28 -49.74
CA ALA A 257 -26.76 -3.41 -49.85
C ALA A 257 -27.84 -3.19 -50.91
N SER A 258 -28.31 -1.95 -51.09
CA SER A 258 -29.28 -1.60 -52.14
C SER A 258 -28.63 -1.36 -53.50
N TYR A 259 -27.32 -1.17 -53.57
CA TYR A 259 -26.59 -0.99 -54.81
C TYR A 259 -26.54 -2.30 -55.60
N ARG A 260 -27.17 -2.28 -56.77
CA ARG A 260 -27.16 -3.38 -57.75
C ARG A 260 -26.65 -2.84 -59.08
N VAL A 261 -25.70 -3.54 -59.69
CA VAL A 261 -25.20 -3.22 -61.04
C VAL A 261 -26.31 -3.54 -62.05
N PRO A 262 -26.81 -2.55 -62.81
CA PRO A 262 -27.83 -2.80 -63.83
C PRO A 262 -27.32 -3.75 -64.88
N THR A 263 -28.21 -4.60 -65.39
CA THR A 263 -27.88 -5.44 -66.55
C THR A 263 -27.67 -4.56 -67.79
N VAL A 264 -26.89 -5.03 -68.77
CA VAL A 264 -26.55 -4.26 -69.98
C VAL A 264 -27.82 -3.73 -70.70
N MET A 265 -28.88 -4.52 -70.73
CA MET A 265 -30.16 -4.12 -71.34
C MET A 265 -30.87 -3.03 -70.55
N GLU A 266 -30.93 -3.13 -69.22
CA GLU A 266 -31.48 -2.08 -68.34
C GLU A 266 -30.70 -0.78 -68.49
N TYR A 267 -29.37 -0.85 -68.55
CA TYR A 267 -28.51 0.31 -68.78
C TYR A 267 -28.77 0.96 -70.13
N MET A 268 -28.85 0.19 -71.22
CA MET A 268 -29.15 0.71 -72.55
C MET A 268 -30.52 1.40 -72.61
N GLN A 269 -31.54 0.82 -71.97
CA GLN A 269 -32.88 1.41 -71.89
C GLN A 269 -32.88 2.71 -71.07
N GLN A 270 -32.24 2.72 -69.90
CA GLN A 270 -32.09 3.93 -69.08
C GLN A 270 -31.31 5.02 -69.81
N GLN A 271 -30.29 4.66 -70.59
CA GLN A 271 -29.51 5.61 -71.38
C GLN A 271 -30.31 6.22 -72.53
N ALA A 272 -31.17 5.43 -73.19
CA ALA A 272 -32.09 5.94 -74.20
C ALA A 272 -33.08 6.95 -73.59
N GLN A 273 -33.72 6.58 -72.48
CA GLN A 273 -34.63 7.47 -71.73
C GLN A 273 -33.93 8.74 -71.26
N HIS A 274 -32.69 8.65 -70.77
CA HIS A 274 -31.90 9.81 -70.37
C HIS A 274 -31.65 10.77 -71.53
N ASN A 275 -31.33 10.25 -72.70
CA ASN A 275 -31.13 11.07 -73.89
C ASN A 275 -32.44 11.70 -74.37
N GLU A 276 -33.56 10.98 -74.32
CA GLU A 276 -34.88 11.52 -74.59
C GLU A 276 -35.24 12.66 -73.64
N LEU A 277 -35.06 12.46 -72.33
CA LEU A 277 -35.29 13.48 -71.31
C LEU A 277 -34.37 14.69 -71.48
N LYS A 278 -33.10 14.48 -71.83
CA LYS A 278 -32.20 15.57 -72.19
C LYS A 278 -32.71 16.37 -73.39
N HIS A 279 -33.21 15.69 -74.42
CA HIS A 279 -33.77 16.36 -75.58
C HIS A 279 -35.06 17.12 -75.24
N THR A 280 -35.93 16.57 -74.40
CA THR A 280 -37.13 17.29 -73.95
C THR A 280 -36.77 18.50 -73.08
N ILE A 281 -35.81 18.37 -72.16
CA ILE A 281 -35.28 19.49 -71.38
C ILE A 281 -34.75 20.58 -72.32
N ALA A 282 -33.88 20.24 -73.27
CA ALA A 282 -33.33 21.22 -74.22
C ALA A 282 -34.42 21.89 -75.08
N ASN A 283 -35.47 21.14 -75.44
CA ASN A 283 -36.63 21.71 -76.14
C ASN A 283 -37.45 22.65 -75.24
N TRP A 284 -37.65 22.30 -73.98
CA TRP A 284 -38.33 23.15 -73.01
C TRP A 284 -37.52 24.41 -72.70
N GLU A 285 -36.21 24.30 -72.51
CA GLU A 285 -35.28 25.43 -72.36
C GLU A 285 -35.38 26.37 -73.56
N ARG A 286 -35.39 25.86 -74.80
CA ARG A 286 -35.58 26.67 -76.01
C ARG A 286 -36.95 27.33 -76.07
N LYS A 287 -38.02 26.63 -75.66
CA LYS A 287 -39.37 27.21 -75.59
C LYS A 287 -39.43 28.35 -74.56
N VAL A 288 -38.80 28.19 -73.40
CA VAL A 288 -38.66 29.24 -72.38
C VAL A 288 -37.87 30.43 -72.94
N GLU A 289 -36.76 30.19 -73.64
CA GLU A 289 -35.97 31.25 -74.25
C GLU A 289 -36.80 32.07 -75.27
N ILE A 290 -37.58 31.40 -76.14
CA ILE A 290 -38.45 32.07 -77.12
C ILE A 290 -39.52 32.92 -76.43
N THR A 291 -40.16 32.39 -75.38
CA THR A 291 -41.19 33.14 -74.64
C THR A 291 -40.59 34.31 -73.88
N GLU A 292 -39.39 34.16 -73.29
CA GLU A 292 -38.66 35.26 -72.65
C GLU A 292 -38.24 36.34 -73.65
N VAL A 293 -37.76 35.97 -74.84
CA VAL A 293 -37.40 36.93 -75.90
C VAL A 293 -38.64 37.66 -76.40
N SER A 294 -39.75 36.95 -76.60
CA SER A 294 -41.04 37.53 -76.99
C SER A 294 -41.60 38.47 -75.92
N LEU A 295 -41.52 38.06 -74.64
CA LEU A 295 -41.93 38.88 -73.50
C LEU A 295 -41.06 40.14 -73.40
N ARG A 296 -39.74 40.02 -73.55
CA ARG A 296 -38.82 41.18 -73.62
C ARG A 296 -39.16 42.10 -74.80
N GLY A 297 -39.56 41.54 -75.95
CA GLY A 297 -40.03 42.30 -77.12
C GLY A 297 -41.31 43.08 -76.84
N LEU A 298 -42.33 42.43 -76.28
CA LEU A 298 -43.58 43.07 -75.88
C LEU A 298 -43.38 44.12 -74.79
N GLN A 299 -42.52 43.86 -73.80
CA GLN A 299 -42.14 44.84 -72.79
C GLN A 299 -41.49 46.08 -73.41
N ARG A 300 -40.68 45.93 -74.48
CA ARG A 300 -40.16 47.09 -75.24
C ARG A 300 -41.28 47.84 -75.93
N VAL A 301 -42.21 47.17 -76.61
CA VAL A 301 -43.37 47.82 -77.27
C VAL A 301 -44.24 48.57 -76.26
N CYS A 302 -44.59 47.95 -75.13
CA CYS A 302 -45.38 48.60 -74.07
C CYS A 302 -44.67 49.81 -73.45
N LYS A 303 -43.34 49.80 -73.34
CA LYS A 303 -42.54 50.96 -72.91
C LYS A 303 -42.57 52.13 -73.92
N HIS A 304 -42.80 51.86 -75.21
CA HIS A 304 -42.97 52.91 -76.23
C HIS A 304 -44.42 53.41 -76.29
N VAL A 305 -45.41 52.54 -76.11
CA VAL A 305 -46.85 52.90 -76.05
C VAL A 305 -47.20 53.73 -74.81
N THR A 306 -46.41 53.62 -73.73
CA THR A 306 -46.53 54.49 -72.55
C THR A 306 -45.89 55.87 -72.72
N LYS A 307 -45.11 56.11 -73.79
CA LYS A 307 -44.59 57.44 -74.16
C LYS A 307 -45.45 58.15 -75.21
N ASP A 308 -46.07 57.42 -76.12
CA ASP A 308 -47.00 57.96 -77.13
C ASP A 308 -48.38 57.32 -76.97
N GLY A 309 -49.32 58.03 -76.34
CA GLY A 309 -50.66 57.53 -76.06
C GLY A 309 -51.48 57.24 -77.34
N ARG A 310 -51.42 56.00 -77.84
CA ARG A 310 -52.41 55.34 -78.72
C ARG A 310 -52.12 53.83 -78.82
N LEU A 311 -53.12 52.99 -78.51
CA LEU A 311 -53.08 51.53 -78.67
C LEU A 311 -53.43 51.10 -80.11
N PRO A 312 -52.67 50.19 -80.76
CA PRO A 312 -53.14 49.49 -81.95
C PRO A 312 -53.87 48.18 -81.59
N LYS A 313 -54.88 47.84 -82.40
CA LYS A 313 -55.75 46.66 -82.28
C LYS A 313 -54.98 45.36 -82.50
N LEU A 314 -55.19 44.38 -81.62
CA LEU A 314 -54.76 42.99 -81.80
C LEU A 314 -55.70 42.28 -82.77
N GLN A 315 -55.15 41.79 -83.90
CA GLN A 315 -55.80 40.79 -84.74
C GLN A 315 -55.50 39.39 -84.22
N SER A 316 -56.56 38.58 -84.23
CA SER A 316 -56.65 37.17 -83.88
C SER A 316 -55.62 36.28 -84.58
N CYS A 317 -54.99 35.38 -83.83
CA CYS A 317 -54.43 34.13 -84.37
C CYS A 317 -54.90 32.93 -83.57
N GLN A 318 -55.30 31.90 -84.33
CA GLN A 318 -56.02 30.70 -83.97
C GLN A 318 -55.14 29.66 -83.26
N LYS A 319 -55.84 28.80 -82.48
CA LYS A 319 -55.57 27.38 -82.16
C LYS A 319 -54.12 26.99 -81.81
N MET A 320 -53.90 26.61 -80.55
CA MET A 320 -53.01 25.49 -80.24
C MET A 320 -53.79 24.47 -79.41
N GLU A 321 -53.86 23.27 -79.99
CA GLU A 321 -54.35 22.03 -79.39
C GLU A 321 -53.47 21.61 -78.20
N GLN A 322 -54.10 20.85 -77.31
CA GLN A 322 -53.56 20.29 -76.07
C GLN A 322 -52.37 19.35 -76.31
N PRO A 323 -51.62 19.01 -75.26
CA PRO A 323 -51.11 17.66 -75.12
C PRO A 323 -51.74 16.94 -73.93
N GLU A 324 -52.08 15.69 -74.22
CA GLU A 324 -52.69 14.68 -73.37
C GLU A 324 -51.86 14.38 -72.11
N ALA A 325 -52.59 14.07 -71.04
CA ALA A 325 -52.06 13.40 -69.88
C ALA A 325 -51.70 11.94 -70.25
N GLY A 326 -50.43 11.58 -70.07
CA GLY A 326 -49.94 10.21 -70.17
C GLY A 326 -49.20 9.83 -68.88
N ILE A 327 -49.62 8.71 -68.30
CA ILE A 327 -49.16 8.05 -67.07
C ILE A 327 -47.66 7.71 -67.13
#